data_AF-S4NZB3-F1
#
_entry.id   AF-S4NZB3-F1
#
_cell.length_a   1.000
_cell.length_b   1.000
_cell.length_c   1.000
_cell.angle_alpha   90.00
_cell.angle_beta   90.00
_cell.angle_gamma   90.00
#
_symmetry.space_group_name_H-M   'P 1'
#
loop_
_entity.id
_entity.type
_entity.pdbx_description
1 polymer ?
#
loop_
_entity_poly.entity_id
_entity_poly.type
_entity_poly.pdbx_seq_one_letter_code
_entity_poly.pdbx_strand_id
1 'polypeptide(L)'
;YISNFDPSIHDIDIWCEEVERAKSTNYWNDNECLSRIGNCLKGDARTWLNEWVTNDRSWSNFKKEFKPLCPRTPDIANILYEVMSSNSDKYPTYADYSRRSLLKLRIVRGLSDELISAIVIRGITDPQIRASATNAKLMPNE
;
A
#
# COMPACT_ATOMS: atom_id res chain seq x y z
N TYR A 1 5.81 15.01 -7.95
CA TYR A 1 4.83 14.37 -7.06
C TYR A 1 5.50 13.15 -6.44
N ILE A 2 5.20 12.82 -5.18
CA ILE A 2 5.70 11.61 -4.50
C ILE A 2 4.50 10.96 -3.82
N SER A 3 4.35 9.65 -4.00
CA SER A 3 3.33 8.84 -3.36
C SER A 3 3.55 8.77 -1.84
N ASN A 4 2.46 8.59 -1.07
CA ASN A 4 2.58 8.30 0.35
C ASN A 4 3.31 6.97 0.56
N PHE A 5 4.04 6.84 1.68
CA PHE A 5 4.75 5.63 2.05
C PHE A 5 4.31 5.12 3.40
N ASP A 6 4.09 3.82 3.47
CA ASP A 6 3.74 3.07 4.66
C ASP A 6 4.49 1.73 4.57
N PRO A 7 5.42 1.45 5.50
CA PRO A 7 6.32 0.30 5.42
C PRO A 7 5.58 -1.04 5.59
N SER A 8 4.35 -1.04 6.10
CA SER A 8 3.54 -2.26 6.21
C SER A 8 3.01 -2.76 4.87
N ILE A 9 2.94 -1.88 3.87
CA ILE A 9 2.27 -2.14 2.60
C ILE A 9 3.05 -1.68 1.36
N HIS A 10 4.11 -0.90 1.52
CA HIS A 10 4.93 -0.42 0.42
C HIS A 10 6.33 -0.99 0.49
N ASP A 11 6.88 -1.29 -0.68
CA ASP A 11 8.27 -1.67 -0.84
C ASP A 11 9.16 -0.41 -0.79
N ILE A 12 10.12 -0.41 0.14
CA ILE A 12 11.01 0.73 0.39
C ILE A 12 11.96 1.00 -0.78
N ASP A 13 12.40 -0.03 -1.50
CA ASP A 13 13.32 0.12 -2.63
C ASP A 13 12.65 0.91 -3.75
N ILE A 14 11.44 0.49 -4.11
CA ILE A 14 10.64 1.14 -5.17
C ILE A 14 10.28 2.57 -4.81
N TRP A 15 9.89 2.80 -3.55
CA TRP A 15 9.54 4.15 -3.12
C TRP A 15 10.78 5.07 -3.09
N CYS A 16 11.93 4.57 -2.64
CA CYS A 16 13.18 5.34 -2.71
C CYS A 16 13.56 5.70 -4.16
N GLU A 17 13.35 4.81 -5.14
CA GLU A 17 13.58 5.10 -6.56
C GLU A 17 12.61 6.16 -7.11
N GLU A 18 11.35 6.16 -6.67
CA GLU A 18 10.39 7.22 -6.98
C GLU A 18 10.86 8.58 -6.45
N VAL A 19 11.28 8.63 -5.18
CA VAL A 19 11.81 9.85 -4.55
C VAL A 19 13.05 10.34 -5.28
N GLU A 20 13.98 9.44 -5.63
CA GLU A 20 15.21 9.81 -6.35
C GLU A 20 14.89 10.43 -7.71
N ARG A 21 14.00 9.80 -8.49
CA ARG A 21 13.54 10.36 -9.78
C ARG A 21 12.89 11.74 -9.60
N ALA A 22 12.06 11.91 -8.57
CA ALA A 22 11.42 13.18 -8.30
C ALA A 22 12.43 14.26 -7.88
N LYS A 23 13.41 13.91 -7.03
CA LYS A 23 14.51 14.78 -6.61
C LYS A 23 15.34 15.24 -7.80
N SER A 24 15.77 14.33 -8.67
CA SER A 24 16.55 14.66 -9.87
C SER A 24 15.79 15.51 -10.86
N THR A 25 14.51 15.20 -11.11
CA THR A 25 13.69 15.93 -12.08
C THR A 25 13.39 17.36 -11.64
N ASN A 26 13.18 17.57 -10.34
CA ASN A 26 12.80 18.86 -9.79
C ASN A 26 13.97 19.61 -9.13
N TYR A 27 15.19 19.07 -9.22
CA TYR A 27 16.41 19.63 -8.64
C TYR A 27 16.30 19.94 -7.14
N TRP A 28 15.65 19.05 -6.37
CA TRP A 28 15.50 19.26 -4.93
C TRP A 28 16.83 19.07 -4.20
N ASN A 29 17.18 20.05 -3.38
CA ASN A 29 18.23 19.87 -2.38
C ASN A 29 17.77 18.91 -1.26
N ASP A 30 18.69 18.51 -0.38
CA ASP A 30 18.37 17.52 0.67
C ASP A 30 17.33 18.02 1.68
N ASN A 31 17.38 19.29 2.07
CA ASN A 31 16.40 19.86 3.00
C ASN A 31 14.98 19.85 2.40
N GLU A 32 14.84 20.25 1.14
CA GLU A 32 13.55 20.20 0.43
C GLU A 32 13.08 18.76 0.25
N CYS A 33 13.97 17.85 -0.13
CA CYS A 33 13.67 16.44 -0.28
C CYS A 33 13.14 15.85 1.04
N LEU A 34 13.84 16.07 2.16
CA LEU A 34 13.46 15.58 3.49
C LEU A 34 12.13 16.19 3.97
N SER A 35 11.91 17.48 3.72
CA SER A 35 10.63 18.13 4.06
C SER A 35 9.46 17.53 3.29
N ARG A 36 9.64 17.28 1.98
CA ARG A 36 8.60 16.69 1.11
C ARG A 36 8.29 15.25 1.49
N ILE A 37 9.32 14.40 1.63
CA ILE A 37 9.09 13.00 2.01
C ILE A 37 8.43 12.91 3.39
N GLY A 38 8.74 13.83 4.31
CA GLY A 38 8.15 13.80 5.65
C GLY A 38 6.62 13.83 5.61
N ASN A 39 6.03 14.58 4.68
CA ASN A 39 4.58 14.64 4.48
C ASN A 39 3.99 13.38 3.84
N CYS A 40 4.82 12.60 3.12
CA CYS A 40 4.44 11.36 2.46
C CYS A 40 4.48 10.15 3.40
N LEU A 41 5.32 10.15 4.44
CA LEU A 41 5.40 9.04 5.40
C LEU A 41 4.11 8.90 6.22
N LYS A 42 3.69 7.66 6.44
CA LYS A 42 2.52 7.23 7.23
C LYS A 42 2.91 6.12 8.20
N GLY A 43 2.07 5.91 9.23
CA GLY A 43 2.27 4.86 10.22
C GLY A 43 3.64 4.94 10.89
N ASP A 44 4.28 3.78 11.06
CA ASP A 44 5.57 3.63 11.73
C ASP A 44 6.69 4.44 11.07
N ALA A 45 6.62 4.66 9.75
CA ALA A 45 7.59 5.52 9.07
C ALA A 45 7.52 6.98 9.52
N ARG A 46 6.30 7.49 9.76
CA ARG A 46 6.11 8.86 10.24
C ARG A 46 6.55 8.99 11.69
N THR A 47 6.25 7.99 12.51
CA THR A 47 6.70 7.93 13.91
C THR A 47 8.22 7.95 13.96
N TRP A 48 8.87 7.06 13.20
CA TRP A 48 10.34 7.00 13.12
C TRP A 48 10.95 8.34 12.70
N LEU A 49 10.41 9.00 11.67
CA LEU A 49 10.94 10.29 11.21
C LEU A 49 10.89 11.37 12.31
N ASN A 50 9.84 11.38 13.13
CA ASN A 50 9.70 12.35 14.22
C ASN A 50 10.74 12.11 15.34
N GLU A 51 11.16 10.86 15.52
CA GLU A 51 12.17 10.45 16.51
C GLU A 51 13.59 10.47 15.91
N TRP A 52 13.72 10.63 14.60
CA TRP A 52 14.98 10.57 13.89
C TRP A 52 15.86 11.80 14.17
N VAL A 53 16.88 11.60 15.01
CA VAL A 53 17.91 12.59 15.35
C VAL A 53 19.23 12.20 14.68
N THR A 54 19.74 13.09 13.83
CA THR A 54 21.02 12.88 13.13
C THR A 54 21.74 14.20 12.90
N ASN A 55 23.06 14.13 12.79
CA ASN A 55 23.92 15.25 12.41
C ASN A 55 24.05 15.39 10.88
N ASP A 56 23.65 14.36 10.12
CA ASP A 56 23.65 14.36 8.66
C ASP A 56 22.21 14.29 8.13
N ARG A 57 21.66 15.48 7.82
CA ARG A 57 20.32 15.64 7.23
C ARG A 57 20.37 15.59 5.70
N SER A 58 20.96 14.52 5.15
CA SER A 58 20.94 14.21 3.72
C SER A 58 19.94 13.12 3.36
N TRP A 59 19.47 13.10 2.10
CA TRP A 59 18.64 12.00 1.59
C TRP A 59 19.42 10.68 1.58
N SER A 60 20.73 10.73 1.34
CA SER A 60 21.62 9.57 1.42
C SER A 60 21.62 8.96 2.81
N ASN A 61 21.76 9.79 3.86
CA ASN A 61 21.75 9.30 5.23
C ASN A 61 20.36 8.81 5.66
N PHE A 62 19.28 9.46 5.24
CA PHE A 62 17.92 8.95 5.44
C PHE A 62 17.79 7.52 4.90
N LYS A 63 18.19 7.28 3.63
CA LYS A 63 18.14 5.93 3.04
C LYS A 63 18.98 4.94 3.84
N LYS A 64 20.17 5.34 4.28
CA LYS A 64 21.08 4.48 5.04
C LYS A 64 20.50 4.03 6.38
N GLU A 65 19.83 4.93 7.11
CA GLU A 65 19.30 4.64 8.44
C GLU A 65 17.89 4.06 8.41
N PHE A 66 17.03 4.51 7.50
CA PHE A 66 15.62 4.13 7.46
C PHE A 66 15.38 2.80 6.72
N LYS A 67 16.04 2.62 5.58
CA LYS A 67 15.81 1.46 4.70
C LYS A 67 16.03 0.10 5.39
N PRO A 68 17.05 -0.10 6.24
CA PRO A 68 17.23 -1.36 6.98
C PRO A 68 16.12 -1.68 7.96
N LEU A 69 15.35 -0.68 8.41
CA LEU A 69 14.25 -0.82 9.37
C LEU A 69 12.93 -1.19 8.68
N CYS A 70 12.84 -0.97 7.37
CA CYS A 70 11.65 -1.30 6.61
C CYS A 70 11.61 -2.80 6.28
N PRO A 71 10.42 -3.44 6.33
CA PRO A 71 10.24 -4.77 5.75
C PRO A 71 10.69 -4.75 4.28
N ARG A 72 11.61 -5.64 3.91
CA ARG A 72 12.14 -5.71 2.52
C ARG A 72 11.09 -6.15 1.51
N THR A 73 10.07 -6.86 1.98
CA THR A 73 8.94 -7.29 1.18
C THR A 73 7.69 -7.13 2.05
N PRO A 74 6.58 -6.60 1.50
CA PRO A 74 5.29 -6.67 2.16
C PRO A 74 5.04 -8.13 2.57
N ASP A 75 4.50 -8.36 3.76
CA ASP A 75 4.13 -9.71 4.18
C ASP A 75 2.88 -10.14 3.40
N ILE A 76 3.12 -10.62 2.18
CA ILE A 76 2.08 -11.06 1.25
C ILE A 76 1.23 -12.15 1.90
N ALA A 77 1.85 -13.06 2.66
CA ALA A 77 1.13 -14.14 3.32
C ALA A 77 0.15 -13.58 4.34
N ASN A 78 0.58 -12.63 5.18
CA ASN A 78 -0.31 -11.98 6.14
C ASN A 78 -1.40 -11.14 5.46
N ILE A 79 -1.07 -10.37 4.41
CA ILE A 79 -2.06 -9.59 3.65
C ILE A 79 -3.14 -10.50 3.05
N LEU A 80 -2.73 -11.58 2.38
CA LEU A 80 -3.65 -12.56 1.81
C LEU A 80 -4.48 -13.23 2.90
N TYR A 81 -3.85 -13.67 3.98
CA TYR A 81 -4.53 -14.30 5.11
C TYR A 81 -5.58 -13.36 5.74
N GLU A 82 -5.23 -12.11 6.02
CA GLU A 82 -6.15 -11.12 6.56
C GLU A 82 -7.36 -10.88 5.67
N VAL A 83 -7.14 -10.75 4.36
CA VAL A 83 -8.24 -10.52 3.42
C VAL A 83 -9.11 -11.77 3.28
N MET A 84 -8.50 -12.94 3.12
CA MET A 84 -9.21 -14.22 2.92
C MET A 84 -9.93 -14.72 4.19
N SER A 85 -9.48 -14.31 5.37
CA SER A 85 -10.14 -14.61 6.66
C SER A 85 -11.13 -13.52 7.11
N SER A 86 -11.24 -12.43 6.36
CA SER A 86 -12.24 -11.38 6.56
C SER A 86 -13.46 -11.59 5.67
N ASN A 87 -14.57 -10.96 6.02
CA ASN A 87 -15.82 -11.04 5.28
C ASN A 87 -16.60 -9.72 5.40
N SER A 88 -17.68 -9.59 4.64
CA SER A 88 -18.49 -8.37 4.60
C SER A 88 -19.13 -7.99 5.92
N ASP A 89 -19.38 -8.94 6.83
CA ASP A 89 -20.07 -8.68 8.11
C ASP A 89 -19.25 -7.79 9.04
N LYS A 90 -17.93 -7.74 8.86
CA LYS A 90 -17.03 -6.89 9.65
C LYS A 90 -17.06 -5.42 9.24
N TYR A 91 -17.89 -5.05 8.25
CA TYR A 91 -17.90 -3.70 7.67
C TYR A 91 -19.34 -3.15 7.60
N PRO A 92 -19.50 -1.81 7.67
CA PRO A 92 -20.84 -1.19 7.61
C PRO A 92 -21.57 -1.42 6.28
N THR A 93 -20.85 -1.58 5.18
CA THR A 93 -21.42 -1.78 3.83
C THR A 93 -20.55 -2.68 2.98
N TYR A 94 -21.16 -3.33 1.97
CA TYR A 94 -20.43 -4.11 0.97
C TYR A 94 -19.43 -3.27 0.17
N ALA A 95 -19.72 -1.99 -0.05
CA ALA A 95 -18.82 -1.07 -0.72
C ALA A 95 -17.56 -0.79 0.10
N ASP A 96 -17.68 -0.55 1.41
CA ASP A 96 -16.51 -0.33 2.27
C ASP A 96 -15.67 -1.61 2.41
N TYR A 97 -16.32 -2.77 2.58
CA TYR A 97 -15.66 -4.08 2.54
C TYR A 97 -14.85 -4.27 1.26
N SER A 98 -15.50 -4.10 0.10
CA SER A 98 -14.89 -4.34 -1.21
C SER A 98 -13.72 -3.39 -1.43
N ARG A 99 -13.90 -2.09 -1.14
CA ARG A 99 -12.85 -1.08 -1.31
C ARG A 99 -11.63 -1.39 -0.45
N ARG A 100 -11.81 -1.72 0.83
CA ARG A 100 -10.68 -2.02 1.74
C ARG A 100 -9.96 -3.31 1.35
N SER A 101 -10.71 -4.35 0.98
CA SER A 101 -10.14 -5.62 0.51
C SER A 101 -9.36 -5.44 -0.79
N LEU A 102 -9.90 -4.68 -1.75
CA LEU A 102 -9.23 -4.35 -3.02
C LEU A 102 -7.93 -3.58 -2.79
N LEU A 103 -7.94 -2.57 -1.91
CA LEU A 103 -6.74 -1.81 -1.59
C LEU A 103 -5.63 -2.70 -1.02
N LYS A 104 -5.99 -3.64 -0.13
CA LYS A 104 -5.04 -4.61 0.42
C LYS A 104 -4.48 -5.56 -0.64
N LEU A 105 -5.35 -6.12 -1.48
CA LEU A 105 -4.93 -7.07 -2.52
C LEU A 105 -4.08 -6.44 -3.62
N ARG A 106 -4.30 -5.16 -3.96
CA ARG A 106 -3.51 -4.43 -4.96
C ARG A 106 -2.06 -4.18 -4.56
N ILE A 107 -1.72 -4.34 -3.28
CA ILE A 107 -0.32 -4.34 -2.82
C ILE A 107 0.42 -5.60 -3.27
N VAL A 108 -0.30 -6.72 -3.38
CA VAL A 108 0.30 -8.02 -3.73
C VAL A 108 0.55 -8.07 -5.24
N ARG A 109 1.83 -8.02 -5.63
CA ARG A 109 2.23 -8.14 -7.02
C ARG A 109 1.96 -9.55 -7.56
N GLY A 110 1.54 -9.64 -8.82
CA GLY A 110 1.31 -10.91 -9.53
C GLY A 110 -0.10 -11.50 -9.40
N LEU A 111 -1.00 -10.88 -8.65
CA LEU A 111 -2.42 -11.23 -8.69
C LEU A 111 -3.08 -10.63 -9.92
N SER A 112 -3.84 -11.43 -10.67
CA SER A 112 -4.66 -10.92 -11.77
C SER A 112 -5.90 -10.20 -11.23
N ASP A 113 -6.45 -9.27 -12.01
CA ASP A 113 -7.69 -8.57 -11.64
C ASP A 113 -8.88 -9.54 -11.47
N GLU A 114 -8.88 -10.64 -12.23
CA GLU A 114 -9.84 -11.72 -12.05
C GLU A 114 -9.67 -12.39 -10.68
N LEU A 115 -8.44 -12.73 -10.28
CA LEU A 115 -8.20 -13.36 -8.99
C LEU A 115 -8.55 -12.42 -7.83
N ILE A 116 -8.13 -11.16 -7.90
CA ILE A 116 -8.45 -10.11 -6.92
C ILE A 116 -9.96 -10.02 -6.73
N SER A 117 -10.70 -9.88 -7.83
CA SER A 117 -12.16 -9.75 -7.76
C SER A 117 -12.83 -11.03 -7.23
N ALA A 118 -12.32 -12.22 -7.56
CA ALA A 118 -12.84 -13.48 -7.05
C ALA A 118 -12.66 -13.61 -5.53
N ILE A 119 -11.49 -13.19 -5.00
CA ILE A 119 -11.22 -13.16 -3.56
C ILE A 119 -12.21 -12.23 -2.84
N VAL A 120 -12.44 -11.02 -3.37
CA VAL A 120 -13.37 -10.05 -2.78
C VAL A 120 -14.81 -10.58 -2.79
N ILE A 121 -15.27 -11.11 -3.93
CA ILE A 121 -16.63 -11.66 -4.05
C ILE A 121 -16.83 -12.84 -3.06
N ARG A 122 -15.81 -13.69 -2.87
CA ARG A 122 -15.87 -14.86 -1.98
C ARG A 122 -16.16 -14.49 -0.52
N GLY A 123 -15.68 -13.34 -0.05
CA GLY A 123 -15.89 -12.88 1.32
C GLY A 123 -17.20 -12.12 1.54
N ILE A 124 -18.03 -11.93 0.50
CA ILE A 124 -19.42 -11.49 0.68
C ILE A 124 -20.22 -12.64 1.30
N THR A 125 -20.82 -12.37 2.45
CA THR A 125 -21.56 -13.36 3.26
C THR A 125 -22.96 -13.61 2.73
N ASP A 126 -23.66 -12.56 2.27
CA ASP A 126 -24.97 -12.65 1.64
C ASP A 126 -24.90 -13.44 0.31
N PRO A 127 -25.58 -14.61 0.21
CA PRO A 127 -25.53 -15.45 -0.98
C PRO A 127 -26.11 -14.78 -2.23
N GLN A 128 -27.16 -13.96 -2.11
CA GLN A 128 -27.81 -13.31 -3.25
C GLN A 128 -26.94 -12.20 -3.81
N ILE A 129 -26.32 -11.40 -2.94
CA ILE A 129 -25.38 -10.35 -3.34
C ILE A 129 -24.13 -10.97 -3.96
N ARG A 130 -23.59 -12.04 -3.37
CA ARG A 130 -22.44 -12.76 -3.91
C ARG A 130 -22.72 -13.35 -5.29
N ALA A 131 -23.88 -13.98 -5.49
CA ALA A 131 -24.30 -14.51 -6.79
C ALA A 131 -24.42 -13.39 -7.84
N SER A 132 -25.08 -12.28 -7.48
CA SER A 132 -25.22 -11.11 -8.34
C SER A 132 -23.87 -10.53 -8.75
N ALA A 133 -22.93 -10.38 -7.81
CA ALA A 133 -21.59 -9.87 -8.07
C ALA A 133 -20.74 -10.82 -8.94
N THR A 134 -20.89 -12.13 -8.73
CA THR A 134 -20.24 -13.16 -9.57
C THR A 134 -20.72 -13.06 -11.01
N ASN A 135 -22.04 -12.96 -11.21
CA ASN A 135 -22.64 -12.88 -12.54
C ASN A 135 -22.32 -11.56 -13.24
N ALA A 136 -22.31 -10.43 -12.52
CA ALA A 136 -21.91 -9.14 -13.07
C ALA A 136 -20.47 -9.14 -13.60
N LYS A 137 -19.58 -9.94 -12.99
CA LYS A 137 -18.20 -10.12 -13.46
C LYS A 137 -18.08 -11.04 -14.68
N LEU A 138 -19.08 -11.90 -14.93
CA LEU A 138 -19.13 -12.81 -16.08
C LEU A 138 -19.72 -12.17 -17.34
N MET A 139 -20.41 -11.04 -17.23
CA MET A 139 -20.89 -10.26 -18.36
C MET A 139 -19.70 -9.46 -18.91
N PRO A 140 -19.11 -9.83 -20.07
CA PRO A 140 -18.13 -8.97 -20.71
C PRO A 140 -18.86 -7.68 -21.10
N ASN A 141 -18.21 -6.52 -20.95
CA ASN A 141 -18.69 -5.31 -21.59
C ASN A 141 -18.78 -5.60 -23.10
N GLU A 142 -20.00 -5.67 -23.63
CA GLU A 142 -20.28 -5.62 -25.07
C GLU A 142 -19.83 -4.29 -25.67
#